data_AF-N1U980-F1
#
_entry.id   AF-N1U980-F1
#
_cell.length_a   1.000
_cell.length_b   1.000
_cell.length_c   1.000
_cell.angle_alpha   90.00
_cell.angle_beta   90.00
_cell.angle_gamma   90.00
#
_symmetry.space_group_name_H-M   'P 1'
#
loop_
_entity.id
_entity.type
_entity.pdbx_description
1 polymer ?
#
loop_
_entity_poly.entity_id
_entity_poly.type
_entity_poly.pdbx_seq_one_letter_code
_entity_poly.pdbx_strand_id
1 'polypeptide(L)'
;MAEKIGYVGVFGIEFFIKNEEILCNEFAPRPHNSGHFSQNSGTLSQFSLQLRTLCNLPSPNTIPAKSITMKNILGEDYKPDSPLWNSALENPYYHLHLYGKTEALNGRKMGHWNYSGPNPESAFSNWN
;
A
#
# COMPACT_ATOMS: atom_id res chain seq x y z
N MET A 1 -0.91 17.58 -13.65
CA MET A 1 0.48 17.10 -13.83
C MET A 1 0.57 16.04 -14.91
N ALA A 2 -0.14 14.91 -14.78
CA ALA A 2 -0.14 13.81 -15.77
C ALA A 2 -0.28 14.29 -17.23
N GLU A 3 -1.27 15.15 -17.51
CA GLU A 3 -1.47 15.75 -18.84
C GLU A 3 -0.27 16.57 -19.32
N LYS A 4 0.32 17.40 -18.45
CA LYS A 4 1.48 18.24 -18.79
C LYS A 4 2.72 17.44 -19.16
N ILE A 5 2.89 16.26 -18.58
CA ILE A 5 4.03 15.37 -18.84
C ILE A 5 3.68 14.25 -19.84
N GLY A 6 2.46 14.24 -20.39
CA GLY A 6 1.99 13.21 -21.32
C GLY A 6 2.03 11.79 -20.73
N TYR A 7 1.89 11.63 -19.42
CA TYR A 7 2.03 10.33 -18.76
C TYR A 7 0.71 9.55 -18.76
N VAL A 8 0.79 8.27 -19.14
CA VAL A 8 -0.33 7.33 -19.18
C VAL A 8 -0.03 6.18 -18.22
N GLY A 9 -0.86 6.04 -17.18
CA GLY A 9 -0.74 5.00 -16.17
C GLY A 9 -0.91 5.54 -14.76
N VAL A 10 -0.52 4.73 -13.79
CA VAL A 10 -0.42 5.07 -12.38
C VAL A 10 1.01 5.49 -12.06
N PHE A 11 1.15 6.53 -11.24
CA PHE A 11 2.41 6.99 -10.70
C PHE A 11 2.23 7.42 -9.24
N GLY A 12 3.31 7.37 -8.46
CA GLY A 12 3.39 7.96 -7.13
C GLY A 12 4.14 9.29 -7.17
N ILE A 13 3.72 10.23 -6.34
CA ILE A 13 4.51 11.43 -6.00
C ILE A 13 4.60 11.50 -4.50
N GLU A 14 5.83 11.63 -4.01
CA GLU A 14 6.08 11.90 -2.60
C GLU A 14 6.33 13.38 -2.40
N PHE A 15 5.82 13.90 -1.29
CA PHE A 15 5.99 15.29 -0.91
C PHE A 15 6.57 15.37 0.50
N PHE A 16 7.41 16.37 0.72
CA PHE A 16 7.69 16.88 2.05
C PHE A 16 6.78 18.06 2.35
N ILE A 17 6.32 18.15 3.60
CA ILE A 17 5.62 19.32 4.11
C ILE A 17 6.56 19.99 5.11
N LYS A 18 6.90 21.26 4.86
CA LYS A 18 7.73 22.07 5.75
C LYS A 18 7.02 23.40 5.98
N ASN A 19 6.59 23.63 7.22
CA ASN A 19 5.66 24.72 7.54
C ASN A 19 4.38 24.59 6.68
N GLU A 20 4.05 25.60 5.88
CA GLU A 20 2.91 25.60 4.95
C GLU A 20 3.32 25.31 3.50
N GLU A 21 4.58 24.94 3.24
CA GLU A 21 5.09 24.63 1.90
C GLU A 21 5.04 23.13 1.61
N ILE A 22 4.61 22.80 0.39
CA ILE A 22 4.62 21.44 -0.17
C ILE A 22 5.78 21.36 -1.18
N LEU A 23 6.75 20.51 -0.88
CA LEU A 23 7.94 20.29 -1.71
C LEU A 23 7.86 18.90 -2.35
N CYS A 24 8.00 18.82 -3.68
CA CYS A 24 8.09 17.53 -4.35
C CYS A 24 9.41 16.83 -3.96
N ASN A 25 9.31 15.61 -3.44
CA ASN A 25 10.46 14.77 -3.08
C ASN A 25 10.83 13.84 -4.24
N GLU A 26 9.92 12.94 -4.61
CA GLU A 26 10.18 11.88 -5.59
C GLU A 26 8.98 11.70 -6.53
N PHE A 27 9.27 11.35 -7.79
CA PHE A 27 8.28 10.89 -8.76
C PHE A 27 8.58 9.44 -9.15
N ALA A 28 7.61 8.56 -8.94
CA ALA A 28 7.69 7.14 -9.30
C ALA A 28 6.69 6.83 -10.43
N PRO A 29 7.13 6.68 -11.70
CA PRO A 29 6.26 6.39 -12.85
C PRO A 29 5.81 4.92 -12.90
N ARG A 30 5.20 4.46 -11.81
CA ARG A 30 4.73 3.09 -11.63
C ARG A 30 3.80 3.02 -10.42
N PRO A 31 3.07 1.90 -10.23
CA PRO A 31 2.56 1.54 -8.93
C PRO A 31 3.64 1.67 -7.85
N HIS A 32 3.24 2.25 -6.71
CA HIS A 32 4.15 2.64 -5.64
C HIS A 32 3.80 1.90 -4.34
N ASN A 33 4.81 1.72 -3.46
CA ASN A 33 4.62 0.98 -2.22
C ASN A 33 3.56 1.63 -1.33
N SER A 34 3.56 2.96 -1.27
CA SER A 34 2.56 3.74 -0.53
C SER A 34 1.14 3.59 -1.07
N GLY A 35 0.93 2.97 -2.24
CA GLY A 35 -0.38 2.68 -2.80
C GLY A 35 -0.91 1.27 -2.51
N HIS A 36 -0.16 0.37 -1.85
CA HIS A 36 -0.61 -1.01 -1.64
C HIS A 36 -1.84 -1.13 -0.73
N PHE A 37 -2.08 -0.13 0.13
CA PHE A 37 -3.34 -0.03 0.89
C PHE A 37 -4.58 -0.12 -0.01
N SER A 38 -4.48 0.33 -1.26
CA SER A 38 -5.59 0.29 -2.23
C SER A 38 -6.05 -1.12 -2.60
N GLN A 39 -5.26 -2.15 -2.29
CA GLN A 39 -5.67 -3.55 -2.47
C GLN A 39 -6.82 -3.95 -1.53
N ASN A 40 -7.00 -3.24 -0.41
CA ASN A 40 -8.08 -3.51 0.56
C ASN A 40 -8.94 -2.28 0.85
N SER A 41 -8.67 -1.13 0.24
CA SER A 41 -9.38 0.12 0.51
C SER A 41 -10.72 0.23 -0.22
N GLY A 42 -11.04 -0.59 -1.21
CA GLY A 42 -12.26 -0.37 -1.98
C GLY A 42 -12.39 -1.31 -3.17
N THR A 43 -13.01 -0.81 -4.24
CA THR A 43 -13.34 -1.60 -5.43
C THR A 43 -12.20 -1.73 -6.44
N LEU A 44 -11.25 -0.80 -6.46
CA LEU A 44 -10.14 -0.77 -7.42
C LEU A 44 -8.82 -0.43 -6.74
N SER A 45 -7.82 -1.29 -6.94
CA SER A 45 -6.44 -1.04 -6.51
C SER A 45 -5.64 -0.26 -7.55
N GLN A 46 -4.51 0.31 -7.15
CA GLN A 46 -3.55 0.92 -8.08
C GLN A 46 -3.14 -0.02 -9.22
N PHE A 47 -3.08 -1.33 -8.97
CA PHE A 47 -2.77 -2.32 -10.00
C PHE A 47 -3.94 -2.54 -10.97
N SER A 48 -5.16 -2.53 -10.45
CA SER A 48 -6.38 -2.63 -11.25
C SER A 48 -6.55 -1.43 -12.17
N LEU A 49 -6.17 -0.24 -11.69
CA LEU A 49 -6.15 1.00 -12.47
C LEU A 49 -5.03 0.99 -13.50
N GLN A 50 -3.81 0.57 -13.12
CA GLN A 50 -2.70 0.40 -14.06
C GLN A 50 -3.09 -0.51 -15.22
N LEU A 51 -3.67 -1.68 -14.91
CA LEU A 51 -4.14 -2.64 -15.92
C LEU A 51 -5.18 -2.01 -16.84
N ARG A 52 -6.20 -1.35 -16.28
CA ARG A 52 -7.25 -0.72 -17.08
C ARG A 52 -6.69 0.34 -18.02
N THR A 53 -5.80 1.20 -17.53
CA THR A 53 -5.16 2.23 -18.33
C THR A 53 -4.32 1.63 -19.46
N LEU A 54 -3.50 0.62 -19.17
CA LEU A 54 -2.64 -0.02 -20.17
C LEU A 54 -3.43 -0.83 -21.21
N CYS A 55 -4.56 -1.40 -20.82
CA CYS A 55 -5.44 -2.17 -21.71
C CYS A 55 -6.55 -1.33 -22.35
N ASN A 56 -6.52 -0.01 -22.20
CA ASN A 56 -7.55 0.91 -22.69
C ASN A 56 -8.99 0.51 -22.26
N LEU A 57 -9.12 0.00 -21.04
CA LEU A 57 -10.40 -0.37 -20.44
C LEU A 57 -11.04 0.82 -19.73
N PRO A 58 -12.38 0.88 -19.63
CA PRO A 58 -13.06 1.93 -18.90
C PRO A 58 -12.61 2.00 -17.43
N SER A 59 -12.38 3.22 -16.95
CA SER A 59 -12.10 3.52 -15.54
C SER A 59 -13.10 4.55 -15.02
N PRO A 60 -13.65 4.36 -13.80
CA PRO A 60 -14.56 5.33 -13.23
C PRO A 60 -13.82 6.60 -12.81
N ASN A 61 -14.50 7.75 -12.89
CA ASN A 61 -13.96 9.04 -12.42
C ASN A 61 -13.85 9.13 -10.90
N THR A 62 -14.58 8.29 -10.17
CA THR A 62 -14.58 8.26 -8.70
C THR A 62 -14.51 6.82 -8.23
N ILE A 63 -13.65 6.57 -7.25
CA ILE A 63 -13.42 5.24 -6.69
C ILE A 63 -13.76 5.32 -5.20
N PRO A 64 -14.84 4.66 -4.75
CA PRO A 64 -15.14 4.56 -3.33
C PRO A 64 -13.98 3.90 -2.58
N ALA A 65 -13.56 4.50 -1.47
CA ALA A 65 -12.52 3.94 -0.62
C ALA A 65 -12.86 4.11 0.87
N LYS A 66 -12.44 3.14 1.69
CA LYS A 66 -12.41 3.17 3.15
C LYS A 66 -10.98 3.41 3.63
N SER A 67 -10.85 3.95 4.85
CA SER A 67 -9.56 4.14 5.50
C SER A 67 -8.86 2.79 5.73
N ILE A 68 -7.57 2.74 5.40
CA ILE A 68 -6.70 1.58 5.58
C ILE A 68 -5.40 2.06 6.19
N THR A 69 -4.90 1.35 7.19
CA THR A 69 -3.51 1.49 7.62
C THR A 69 -2.70 0.34 7.07
N MET A 70 -1.54 0.66 6.50
CA MET A 70 -0.63 -0.32 5.92
C MET A 70 0.69 -0.34 6.70
N LYS A 71 1.20 -1.54 7.01
CA LYS A 71 2.55 -1.74 7.56
C LYS A 71 3.34 -2.66 6.65
N ASN A 72 4.53 -2.23 6.21
CA ASN A 72 5.45 -3.11 5.49
C ASN A 72 5.91 -4.24 6.41
N ILE A 73 6.20 -5.40 5.83
CA ILE A 73 6.90 -6.50 6.49
C ILE A 73 8.32 -6.49 5.93
N LEU A 74 9.30 -6.07 6.72
CA LEU A 74 10.72 -6.20 6.37
C LEU A 74 11.24 -7.59 6.77
N GLY A 75 12.46 -7.95 6.38
CA GLY A 75 13.00 -9.29 6.63
C GLY A 75 13.19 -9.55 8.13
N GLU A 76 13.62 -8.54 8.87
CA GLU A 76 13.72 -8.53 10.33
C GLU A 76 12.37 -8.67 11.05
N ASP A 77 11.28 -8.29 10.38
CA ASP A 77 9.90 -8.41 10.86
C ASP A 77 9.17 -9.65 10.31
N TYR A 78 9.82 -10.41 9.42
CA TYR A 78 9.24 -11.58 8.77
C TYR A 78 9.25 -12.77 9.74
N LYS A 79 8.19 -12.87 10.54
CA LYS A 79 8.02 -13.88 11.59
C LYS A 79 6.73 -14.68 11.37
N PRO A 80 6.64 -15.46 10.26
CA PRO A 80 5.53 -16.39 10.08
C PRO A 80 5.42 -17.29 11.32
N ASP A 81 4.19 -17.64 11.69
CA ASP A 81 3.84 -18.48 12.85
C ASP A 81 4.06 -17.86 14.25
N SER A 82 4.52 -16.60 14.34
CA SER A 82 4.61 -15.91 15.63
C SER A 82 3.22 -15.72 16.27
N PRO A 83 3.11 -15.69 17.61
CA PRO A 83 1.83 -15.45 18.29
C PRO A 83 1.14 -14.16 17.82
N LEU A 84 1.92 -13.11 17.51
CA LEU A 84 1.41 -11.85 16.97
C LEU A 84 0.75 -12.05 15.61
N TRP A 85 1.41 -12.76 14.68
CA TRP A 85 0.86 -13.02 13.35
C TRP A 85 -0.37 -13.91 13.43
N ASN A 86 -0.34 -14.95 14.26
CA ASN A 86 -1.49 -15.85 14.44
C ASN A 86 -2.71 -15.06 14.95
N SER A 87 -2.53 -14.21 15.96
CA SER A 87 -3.60 -13.35 16.47
C SER A 87 -4.10 -12.35 15.43
N ALA A 88 -3.21 -11.78 14.61
CA ALA A 88 -3.61 -10.91 13.51
C ALA A 88 -4.43 -11.65 12.44
N LEU A 89 -4.03 -12.88 12.09
CA LEU A 89 -4.74 -13.73 11.12
C LEU A 89 -6.12 -14.20 11.60
N GLU A 90 -6.33 -14.30 12.91
CA GLU A 90 -7.66 -14.57 13.48
C GLU A 90 -8.63 -13.38 13.34
N ASN A 91 -8.09 -12.16 13.18
CA ASN A 91 -8.90 -10.96 13.04
C ASN A 91 -9.16 -10.63 11.55
N PRO A 92 -10.43 -10.62 11.10
CA PRO A 92 -10.80 -10.46 9.69
C PRO A 92 -10.47 -9.08 9.11
N TYR A 93 -10.04 -8.13 9.93
CA TYR A 93 -9.63 -6.80 9.47
C TYR A 93 -8.17 -6.72 9.05
N TYR A 94 -7.32 -7.68 9.42
CA TYR A 94 -5.94 -7.75 8.95
C TYR A 94 -5.85 -8.59 7.67
N HIS A 95 -5.22 -8.01 6.65
CA HIS A 95 -5.03 -8.62 5.35
C HIS A 95 -3.53 -8.78 5.11
N LEU A 96 -3.06 -10.03 5.09
CA LEU A 96 -1.67 -10.36 4.82
C LEU A 96 -1.41 -10.45 3.31
N HIS A 97 -0.40 -9.72 2.84
CA HIS A 97 0.11 -9.81 1.47
C HIS A 97 1.58 -10.20 1.49
N LEU A 98 1.91 -11.45 1.14
CA LEU A 98 3.29 -11.93 1.03
C LEU A 98 3.74 -11.97 -0.43
N TYR A 99 5.00 -11.60 -0.67
CA TYR A 99 5.57 -11.54 -2.03
C TYR A 99 6.19 -12.87 -2.51
N GLY A 100 6.04 -13.96 -1.74
CA GLY A 100 6.59 -15.28 -2.11
C GLY A 100 8.12 -15.36 -2.12
N LYS A 101 8.81 -14.44 -1.44
CA LYS A 101 10.28 -14.45 -1.33
C LYS A 101 10.72 -15.55 -0.36
N THR A 102 11.69 -16.36 -0.77
CA THR A 102 12.18 -17.51 0.00
C THR A 102 13.14 -17.14 1.13
N GLU A 103 13.77 -15.97 1.07
CA GLU A 103 14.78 -15.53 2.04
C GLU A 103 14.45 -14.17 2.63
N ALA A 104 14.34 -14.11 3.97
CA ALA A 104 14.14 -12.89 4.73
C ALA A 104 15.50 -12.27 5.10
N LEU A 105 15.89 -11.22 4.39
CA LEU A 105 17.12 -10.47 4.64
C LEU A 105 16.80 -9.13 5.29
N ASN A 106 17.67 -8.63 6.17
CA ASN A 106 17.50 -7.33 6.81
C ASN A 106 17.26 -6.21 5.78
N GLY A 107 16.23 -5.40 5.97
CA GLY A 107 15.77 -4.34 5.06
C GLY A 107 15.01 -4.83 3.82
N ARG A 108 14.92 -6.14 3.55
CA ARG A 108 14.20 -6.68 2.39
C ARG A 108 12.70 -6.66 2.66
N LYS A 109 11.93 -5.98 1.82
CA LYS A 109 10.45 -6.04 1.87
C LYS A 109 9.96 -7.45 1.54
N MET A 110 9.40 -8.15 2.51
CA MET A 110 8.86 -9.51 2.37
C MET A 110 7.37 -9.54 2.07
N GLY A 111 6.66 -8.47 2.45
CA GLY A 111 5.23 -8.32 2.25
C GLY A 111 4.72 -7.02 2.83
N HIS A 112 3.41 -6.94 3.04
CA HIS A 112 2.76 -5.90 3.83
C HIS A 112 1.48 -6.43 4.48
N TRP A 113 1.07 -5.77 5.55
CA TRP A 113 -0.24 -5.89 6.15
C TRP A 113 -1.09 -4.69 5.77
N ASN A 114 -2.36 -4.92 5.44
CA ASN A 114 -3.38 -3.88 5.43
C ASN A 114 -4.36 -4.14 6.57
N TYR A 115 -4.73 -3.10 7.32
CA TYR A 115 -5.78 -3.17 8.33
C TYR A 115 -6.98 -2.31 7.89
N SER A 116 -8.17 -2.92 7.88
CA SER A 116 -9.40 -2.28 7.39
C SER A 116 -10.53 -2.20 8.42
N GLY A 117 -10.18 -2.30 9.71
CA GLY A 117 -11.14 -2.30 10.81
C GLY A 117 -11.34 -0.93 11.45
N PRO A 118 -12.06 -0.87 12.57
CA PRO A 118 -12.22 0.35 13.36
C PRO A 118 -10.87 0.87 13.89
N ASN A 119 -10.77 2.20 14.04
CA ASN A 119 -9.57 2.91 14.53
C ASN A 119 -8.29 2.52 13.76
N PRO A 120 -8.27 2.66 12.42
CA PRO A 120 -7.14 2.19 11.62
C PRO A 120 -5.81 2.82 12.04
N GLU A 121 -5.81 4.05 12.58
CA GLU A 121 -4.60 4.75 13.01
C GLU A 121 -3.83 4.02 14.11
N SER A 122 -4.50 3.20 14.92
CA SER A 122 -3.88 2.46 16.03
C SER A 122 -3.58 0.99 15.72
N ALA A 123 -3.86 0.53 14.50
CA ALA A 123 -3.81 -0.89 14.13
C ALA A 123 -2.49 -1.59 14.47
N PHE A 124 -1.36 -0.92 14.23
CA PHE A 124 -0.03 -1.50 14.41
C PHE A 124 0.75 -0.90 15.59
N SER A 125 0.11 -0.10 16.46
CA SER A 125 0.81 0.64 17.52
C SER A 125 1.52 -0.28 18.54
N ASN A 126 1.05 -1.52 18.69
CA ASN A 126 1.61 -2.50 19.62
C ASN A 126 2.52 -3.54 18.93
N TRP A 127 2.89 -3.33 17.67
CA TRP A 127 3.69 -4.28 16.87
C TRP A 127 5.17 -3.89 16.86
N ASN A 128 5.73 -3.65 18.04
CA ASN A 128 7.16 -3.36 18.24
C ASN A 128 7.90 -4.62 18.69
#